data_AF-A0A072VQ71-F1
#
_entry.id   AF-A0A072VQ71-F1
#
_cell.length_a   1.000
_cell.length_b   1.000
_cell.length_c   1.000
_cell.angle_alpha   90.00
_cell.angle_beta   90.00
_cell.angle_gamma   90.00
#
_symmetry.space_group_name_H-M   'P 1'
#
loop_
_entity.id
_entity.type
_entity.pdbx_description
1 polymer ?
#
loop_
_entity_poly.entity_id
_entity_poly.type
_entity_poly.pdbx_seq_one_letter_code
_entity_poly.pdbx_strand_id
1 'polypeptide(L)'
;MDPPPAQFRWRPILAVVLILATICPSMAIYCDEDDCYDLLGVTQSANSSEIKKAYYKLSLKHHPDKNPDPESRKIFVKIANAYEILKDEATREKYDYAIAHPEEVFYNTAQYYRAYYGHKTDPRAVLVGLLLILSGFQYLNQTTRYNQAVAMVKKTPAYKNKLRALELERSGGITNKKKGQKNKDRKVEEDLSKVEEELDLQITGTERPSIWKLIGVRFILLPYTLGKLLLWSGCWFWTYKVKKCPYSWDDASYLTQRSLGLPDDRWRGIDEASKEDLVLRCLWKKANMESYMTEMRKESKRRR
;
A
#
# COMPACT_ATOMS: atom_id res chain seq x y z
N MET A 1 12.06 -29.50 28.34
CA MET A 1 11.98 -30.05 26.96
C MET A 1 11.88 -28.85 26.04
N ASP A 2 13.02 -28.37 25.57
CA ASP A 2 13.07 -27.24 24.65
C ASP A 2 12.75 -27.72 23.24
N PRO A 3 11.94 -27.00 22.46
CA PRO A 3 11.66 -27.38 21.08
C PRO A 3 12.94 -27.27 20.23
N PRO A 4 13.19 -28.21 19.30
CA PRO A 4 14.37 -28.15 18.46
C PRO A 4 14.34 -26.90 17.56
N PRO A 5 15.51 -26.29 17.26
CA PRO A 5 15.59 -25.12 16.39
C PRO A 5 15.09 -25.47 14.99
N ALA A 6 14.25 -24.60 14.43
CA ALA A 6 13.66 -24.76 13.11
C ALA A 6 14.75 -24.96 12.04
N GLN A 7 14.85 -26.18 11.50
CA GLN A 7 15.78 -26.52 10.45
C GLN A 7 15.38 -25.81 9.16
N PHE A 8 16.20 -24.86 8.71
CA PHE A 8 15.98 -24.11 7.46
C PHE A 8 16.06 -25.09 6.27
N ARG A 9 14.91 -25.42 5.67
CA ARG A 9 14.84 -26.39 4.56
C ARG A 9 15.29 -25.71 3.28
N TRP A 10 16.51 -26.04 2.81
CA TRP A 10 17.08 -25.54 1.54
C TRP A 10 16.42 -26.13 0.29
N ARG A 11 15.69 -27.24 0.44
CA ARG A 11 15.02 -27.97 -0.65
C ARG A 11 14.07 -27.12 -1.52
N PRO A 12 13.16 -26.29 -0.98
CA PRO A 12 12.33 -25.41 -1.79
C PRO A 12 13.13 -24.33 -2.54
N ILE A 13 14.22 -23.81 -1.94
CA ILE A 13 15.08 -22.80 -2.58
C ILE A 13 15.80 -23.42 -3.78
N LEU A 14 16.38 -24.61 -3.59
CA LEU A 14 17.02 -25.38 -4.67
C LEU A 14 16.03 -25.71 -5.79
N ALA A 15 14.80 -26.12 -5.46
CA ALA A 15 13.77 -26.39 -6.46
C ALA A 15 13.37 -25.13 -7.24
N VAL A 16 13.22 -23.98 -6.56
CA VAL A 16 12.92 -22.70 -7.21
C VAL A 16 14.06 -22.24 -8.12
N VAL A 17 15.32 -22.38 -7.70
CA VAL A 17 16.50 -22.07 -8.53
C VAL A 17 16.58 -22.99 -9.76
N LEU A 18 16.26 -24.27 -9.61
CA LEU A 18 16.24 -25.23 -10.71
C LEU A 18 15.11 -24.93 -11.71
N ILE A 19 13.92 -24.57 -11.22
CA ILE A 19 12.79 -24.13 -12.05
C ILE A 19 13.15 -22.84 -12.80
N LEU A 20 13.74 -21.85 -12.13
CA LEU A 20 14.22 -20.62 -12.75
C LEU A 20 15.31 -20.88 -13.80
N ALA A 21 16.18 -21.87 -13.60
CA ALA A 21 17.20 -22.25 -14.57
C ALA A 21 16.64 -23.00 -15.80
N THR A 22 15.49 -23.68 -15.67
CA THR A 22 14.79 -24.33 -16.81
C THR A 22 13.96 -23.36 -17.64
N ILE A 23 13.65 -22.18 -17.11
CA ILE A 23 13.04 -21.10 -17.88
C ILE A 23 14.16 -20.45 -18.67
N CYS A 24 14.51 -21.02 -19.81
CA CYS A 24 15.29 -20.30 -20.81
C CYS A 24 14.34 -19.24 -21.40
N PRO A 25 14.50 -17.94 -21.10
CA PRO A 25 13.72 -16.94 -21.80
C PRO A 25 14.04 -17.10 -23.28
N SER A 26 13.03 -17.31 -24.11
CA SER A 26 13.20 -17.29 -25.55
C SER A 26 13.77 -15.92 -25.93
N MET A 27 15.02 -15.89 -26.38
CA MET A 27 15.72 -14.67 -26.81
C MET A 27 15.30 -14.22 -28.22
N ALA A 28 14.25 -14.82 -28.78
CA ALA A 28 13.69 -14.47 -30.07
C ALA A 28 13.16 -13.03 -30.03
N ILE A 29 13.87 -12.12 -30.71
CA ILE A 29 13.45 -10.74 -30.96
C ILE A 29 13.17 -10.58 -32.45
N TYR A 30 12.28 -9.66 -32.82
CA TYR A 30 11.84 -9.46 -34.20
C TYR A 30 11.30 -10.75 -34.86
N CYS A 31 11.90 -11.20 -35.96
CA CYS A 31 11.50 -12.40 -36.73
C CYS A 31 12.34 -13.65 -36.41
N ASP A 32 13.02 -13.66 -35.26
CA ASP A 32 13.83 -14.79 -34.77
C ASP A 32 15.00 -15.10 -35.72
N GLU A 33 15.07 -16.31 -36.29
CA GLU A 33 16.12 -16.69 -37.25
C GLU A 33 15.84 -16.22 -38.69
N ASP A 34 14.62 -15.77 -39.00
CA ASP A 34 14.21 -15.35 -40.35
C ASP A 34 14.32 -13.83 -40.54
N ASP A 35 14.60 -13.37 -41.77
CA ASP A 35 14.47 -11.96 -42.14
C ASP A 35 12.98 -11.60 -42.35
N CYS A 36 12.52 -10.53 -41.70
CA CYS A 36 11.14 -10.05 -41.81
C CYS A 36 10.78 -9.61 -43.24
N TYR A 37 11.74 -9.09 -44.02
CA TYR A 37 11.55 -8.71 -45.41
C TYR A 37 11.37 -9.94 -46.30
N ASP A 38 12.17 -10.98 -46.06
CA ASP A 38 12.09 -12.25 -46.78
C ASP A 38 10.79 -13.00 -46.48
N LEU A 39 10.33 -13.00 -45.21
CA LEU A 39 9.05 -13.58 -44.82
C LEU A 39 7.86 -12.95 -45.55
N LEU A 40 7.93 -11.65 -45.87
CA LEU A 40 6.91 -10.95 -46.65
C LEU A 40 7.18 -11.00 -48.16
N GLY A 41 8.37 -11.40 -48.59
CA GLY A 41 8.79 -11.42 -49.99
C GLY A 41 8.90 -10.01 -50.58
N VAL A 42 9.39 -9.05 -49.80
CA VAL A 42 9.58 -7.65 -50.21
C VAL A 42 11.02 -7.22 -49.97
N THR A 43 11.50 -6.19 -50.67
CA THR A 43 12.86 -5.68 -50.46
C THR A 43 12.92 -4.70 -49.29
N GLN A 44 14.11 -4.47 -48.73
CA GLN A 44 14.35 -3.44 -47.72
C GLN A 44 14.02 -2.01 -48.22
N SER A 45 13.92 -1.81 -49.54
CA SER A 45 13.50 -0.54 -50.15
C SER A 45 11.98 -0.41 -50.35
N ALA A 46 11.20 -1.44 -49.98
CA ALA A 46 9.75 -1.47 -50.22
C ALA A 46 9.04 -0.38 -49.43
N ASN A 47 8.04 0.25 -50.04
CA ASN A 47 7.21 1.25 -49.35
C ASN A 47 6.15 0.59 -48.46
N SER A 48 5.56 1.35 -47.54
CA SER A 48 4.52 0.85 -46.63
C SER A 48 3.30 0.24 -47.35
N SER A 49 3.00 0.70 -48.56
CA SER A 49 1.89 0.19 -49.38
C SER A 49 2.18 -1.21 -49.94
N GLU A 50 3.43 -1.47 -50.35
CA GLU A 50 3.91 -2.75 -50.86
C GLU A 50 3.96 -3.79 -49.74
N ILE A 51 4.52 -3.41 -48.59
CA ILE A 51 4.57 -4.24 -47.38
C ILE A 51 3.14 -4.67 -46.97
N LYS A 52 2.19 -3.72 -46.95
CA LYS A 52 0.78 -4.00 -46.65
C LYS A 52 0.12 -4.93 -47.67
N LYS A 53 0.39 -4.73 -48.97
CA LYS A 53 -0.15 -5.59 -50.04
C LYS A 53 0.40 -7.02 -49.94
N ALA A 54 1.71 -7.15 -49.70
CA ALA A 54 2.38 -8.44 -49.54
C ALA A 54 1.83 -9.21 -48.35
N TYR A 55 1.72 -8.55 -47.19
CA TYR A 55 1.06 -9.09 -46.00
C TYR A 55 -0.34 -9.60 -46.31
N TYR A 56 -1.22 -8.77 -46.90
CA TYR A 56 -2.60 -9.17 -47.19
C TYR A 56 -2.69 -10.42 -48.09
N LYS A 57 -1.84 -10.51 -49.12
CA LYS A 57 -1.78 -11.66 -50.03
C LYS A 57 -1.36 -12.93 -49.29
N LEU A 58 -0.33 -12.84 -48.45
CA LEU A 58 0.19 -13.98 -47.69
C LEU A 58 -0.74 -14.41 -46.56
N SER A 59 -1.34 -13.47 -45.83
CA SER A 59 -2.34 -13.74 -44.79
C SER A 59 -3.54 -14.48 -45.33
N LEU A 60 -4.05 -14.11 -46.51
CA LEU A 60 -5.17 -14.83 -47.15
C LEU A 60 -4.79 -16.25 -47.57
N LYS A 61 -3.56 -16.45 -48.03
CA LYS A 61 -3.03 -17.77 -48.45
C LYS A 61 -2.83 -18.71 -47.27
N HIS A 62 -2.36 -18.19 -46.14
CA HIS A 62 -2.02 -18.97 -44.94
C HIS A 62 -3.06 -18.88 -43.82
N HIS A 63 -4.23 -18.29 -44.08
CA HIS A 63 -5.26 -18.09 -43.07
C HIS A 63 -5.71 -19.43 -42.45
N PRO A 64 -5.76 -19.55 -41.11
CA PRO A 64 -6.05 -20.83 -40.43
C PRO A 64 -7.45 -21.39 -40.73
N ASP A 65 -8.39 -20.53 -41.13
CA ASP A 65 -9.75 -20.94 -41.55
C ASP A 65 -9.78 -21.59 -42.94
N LYS A 66 -8.93 -21.11 -43.86
CA LYS A 66 -8.88 -21.61 -45.25
C LYS A 66 -7.90 -22.76 -45.39
N ASN A 67 -6.92 -22.85 -44.49
CA ASN A 67 -5.87 -23.85 -44.53
C ASN A 67 -5.66 -24.43 -43.13
N PRO A 68 -6.24 -25.61 -42.82
CA PRO A 68 -6.20 -26.21 -41.48
C PRO A 68 -4.84 -26.85 -41.15
N ASP A 69 -3.87 -26.80 -42.08
CA ASP A 69 -2.54 -27.36 -41.89
C ASP A 69 -1.77 -26.65 -40.74
N PRO A 70 -1.14 -27.41 -39.82
CA PRO A 70 -0.41 -26.84 -38.69
C PRO A 70 0.79 -25.97 -39.11
N GLU A 71 1.44 -26.24 -40.24
CA GLU A 71 2.54 -25.42 -40.75
C GLU A 71 2.02 -24.08 -41.29
N SER A 72 0.85 -24.07 -41.93
CA SER A 72 0.20 -22.83 -42.36
C SER A 72 -0.05 -21.87 -41.20
N ARG A 73 -0.43 -22.40 -40.02
CA ARG A 73 -0.61 -21.59 -38.80
C ARG A 73 0.70 -20.98 -38.31
N LYS A 74 1.81 -21.73 -38.32
CA LYS A 74 3.13 -21.21 -37.93
C LYS A 74 3.59 -20.10 -38.87
N ILE A 75 3.46 -20.32 -40.18
CA ILE A 75 3.79 -19.34 -41.21
C ILE A 75 2.95 -18.07 -41.06
N PHE A 76 1.64 -18.22 -40.79
CA PHE A 76 0.75 -17.09 -40.54
C PHE A 76 1.20 -16.23 -39.36
N VAL A 77 1.61 -16.84 -38.24
CA VAL A 77 2.13 -16.12 -37.07
C VAL A 77 3.42 -15.38 -37.41
N LYS A 78 4.35 -16.02 -38.15
CA LYS A 78 5.59 -15.38 -38.61
C LYS A 78 5.34 -14.18 -39.52
N ILE A 79 4.45 -14.31 -40.51
CA ILE A 79 4.06 -13.23 -41.43
C ILE A 79 3.40 -12.06 -40.68
N ALA A 80 2.53 -12.36 -39.71
CA ALA A 80 1.89 -11.33 -38.89
C ALA A 80 2.91 -10.55 -38.04
N ASN A 81 3.87 -11.26 -37.45
CA ASN A 81 4.95 -10.64 -36.68
C ASN A 81 5.85 -9.77 -37.58
N ALA A 82 6.27 -10.28 -38.74
CA ALA A 82 7.05 -9.52 -39.71
C ALA A 82 6.35 -8.24 -40.16
N TYR A 83 5.04 -8.32 -40.43
CA TYR A 83 4.25 -7.13 -40.78
C TYR A 83 4.15 -6.14 -39.62
N GLU A 84 3.90 -6.57 -38.38
CA GLU A 84 3.85 -5.65 -37.23
C GLU A 84 5.18 -4.91 -37.00
N ILE A 85 6.32 -5.56 -37.26
CA ILE A 85 7.66 -4.95 -37.17
C ILE A 85 7.88 -3.93 -38.30
N LEU A 86 7.50 -4.26 -39.53
CA LEU A 86 7.79 -3.45 -40.73
C LEU A 86 6.72 -2.39 -41.05
N LYS A 87 5.54 -2.45 -40.41
CA LYS A 87 4.40 -1.58 -40.68
C LYS A 87 4.62 -0.14 -40.27
N ASP A 88 5.20 0.09 -39.09
CA ASP A 88 5.49 1.42 -38.57
C ASP A 88 6.93 1.80 -38.88
N GLU A 89 7.15 3.06 -39.28
CA GLU A 89 8.46 3.53 -39.72
C GLU A 89 9.48 3.50 -38.57
N ALA A 90 9.03 3.85 -37.35
CA ALA A 90 9.85 3.84 -36.15
C ALA A 90 10.26 2.42 -35.69
N THR A 91 9.44 1.40 -35.95
CA THR A 91 9.79 0.01 -35.63
C THR A 91 10.68 -0.60 -36.70
N ARG A 92 10.43 -0.24 -37.96
CA ARG A 92 11.25 -0.62 -39.11
C ARG A 92 12.68 -0.08 -39.00
N GLU A 93 12.85 1.20 -38.65
CA GLU A 93 14.17 1.81 -38.47
C GLU A 93 14.99 1.06 -37.39
N LYS A 94 14.35 0.65 -36.29
CA LYS A 94 15.00 -0.15 -35.25
C LYS A 94 15.38 -1.55 -35.73
N TYR A 95 14.57 -2.14 -36.59
CA TYR A 95 14.86 -3.44 -37.18
C TYR A 95 16.02 -3.34 -38.18
N ASP A 96 16.02 -2.33 -39.04
CA ASP A 96 17.09 -2.04 -39.99
C ASP A 96 18.42 -1.75 -39.25
N TYR A 97 18.35 -1.01 -38.13
CA TYR A 97 19.49 -0.81 -37.24
C TYR A 97 20.03 -2.14 -36.67
N ALA A 98 19.13 -3.02 -36.21
CA ALA A 98 19.50 -4.31 -35.65
C ALA A 98 20.13 -5.25 -36.69
N ILE A 99 19.70 -5.18 -37.96
CA ILE A 99 20.33 -5.89 -39.09
C ILE A 99 21.74 -5.34 -39.34
N ALA A 100 21.92 -4.01 -39.28
CA ALA A 100 23.20 -3.37 -39.53
C ALA A 100 24.23 -3.57 -38.39
N HIS A 101 23.77 -3.72 -37.14
CA HIS A 101 24.60 -3.86 -35.94
C HIS A 101 24.22 -5.10 -35.11
N PRO A 102 24.46 -6.32 -35.63
CA PRO A 102 24.09 -7.57 -34.95
C PRO A 102 24.86 -7.79 -33.64
N GLU A 103 26.02 -7.16 -33.45
CA GLU A 103 26.83 -7.25 -32.23
C GLU A 103 26.20 -6.56 -31.01
N GLU A 104 25.30 -5.60 -31.22
CA GLU A 104 24.67 -4.81 -30.15
C GLU A 104 23.43 -5.48 -29.53
N VAL A 105 23.56 -6.77 -29.18
CA VAL A 105 22.44 -7.63 -28.76
C VAL A 105 21.61 -6.99 -27.64
N PHE A 106 22.25 -6.48 -26.58
CA PHE A 106 21.53 -5.88 -25.43
C PHE A 106 20.75 -4.62 -25.81
N TYR A 107 21.30 -3.80 -26.70
CA TYR A 107 20.68 -2.56 -27.14
C TYR A 107 19.49 -2.85 -28.06
N ASN A 108 19.68 -3.70 -29.07
CA ASN A 108 18.63 -4.12 -30.01
C ASN A 108 17.46 -4.79 -29.26
N THR A 109 17.78 -5.65 -28.29
CA THR A 109 16.79 -6.31 -27.44
C THR A 109 15.99 -5.28 -26.62
N ALA A 110 16.67 -4.34 -25.95
CA ALA A 110 15.99 -3.32 -25.15
C ALA A 110 15.09 -2.42 -26.01
N GLN A 111 15.54 -2.05 -27.23
CA GLN A 111 14.77 -1.26 -28.16
C GLN A 111 13.53 -2.00 -28.67
N TYR A 112 13.67 -3.29 -28.99
CA TYR A 112 12.54 -4.17 -29.33
C TYR A 112 11.51 -4.21 -28.20
N TYR A 113 11.92 -4.53 -26.97
CA TYR A 113 11.00 -4.62 -25.84
C TYR A 113 10.34 -3.28 -25.52
N ARG A 114 11.07 -2.16 -25.63
CA ARG A 114 10.51 -0.82 -25.43
C ARG A 114 9.50 -0.45 -26.51
N ALA A 115 9.73 -0.84 -27.76
CA ALA A 115 8.81 -0.57 -28.86
C ALA A 115 7.54 -1.44 -28.75
N TYR A 116 7.70 -2.72 -28.42
CA TYR A 116 6.61 -3.69 -28.43
C TYR A 116 5.78 -3.68 -27.14
N TYR A 117 6.44 -3.63 -25.97
CA TYR A 117 5.80 -3.64 -24.65
C TYR A 117 5.82 -2.26 -23.97
N GLY A 118 6.28 -1.23 -24.67
CA GLY A 118 6.14 0.15 -24.22
C GLY A 118 4.68 0.43 -23.88
N HIS A 119 4.42 0.79 -22.64
CA HIS A 119 3.07 1.15 -22.19
C HIS A 119 2.57 2.32 -23.04
N LYS A 120 1.40 2.16 -23.66
CA LYS A 120 0.76 3.26 -24.41
C LYS A 120 0.14 4.30 -23.47
N THR A 121 -0.14 3.90 -22.23
CA THR A 121 -0.72 4.75 -21.19
C THR A 121 0.31 5.00 -20.09
N ASP A 122 0.31 6.20 -19.53
CA ASP A 122 1.21 6.55 -18.42
C ASP A 122 0.92 5.64 -17.21
N PRO A 123 1.87 4.80 -16.76
CA PRO A 123 1.66 3.87 -15.65
C PRO A 123 1.32 4.62 -14.35
N ARG A 124 1.80 5.86 -14.25
CA ARG A 124 1.49 6.78 -13.15
C ARG A 124 0.00 7.06 -13.02
N ALA A 125 -0.71 7.26 -14.12
CA ALA A 125 -2.15 7.52 -14.10
C ALA A 125 -2.92 6.29 -13.60
N VAL A 126 -2.49 5.09 -14.03
CA VAL A 126 -3.06 3.81 -13.56
C VAL A 126 -2.84 3.64 -12.06
N LEU A 127 -1.65 3.96 -11.56
CA LEU A 127 -1.34 3.91 -10.12
C LEU A 127 -2.18 4.89 -9.31
N VAL A 128 -2.37 6.12 -9.78
CA VAL A 128 -3.24 7.12 -9.14
C VAL A 128 -4.69 6.63 -9.12
N GLY A 129 -5.20 6.12 -10.25
CA GLY A 129 -6.54 5.55 -10.33
C GLY A 129 -6.76 4.39 -9.36
N LEU A 130 -5.81 3.46 -9.30
CA LEU A 130 -5.86 2.34 -8.36
C LEU A 130 -5.85 2.82 -6.91
N LEU A 131 -5.00 3.78 -6.58
CA LEU A 131 -4.92 4.36 -5.23
C LEU A 131 -6.21 5.09 -4.83
N LEU A 132 -6.87 5.78 -5.76
CA LEU A 132 -8.18 6.38 -5.52
C LEU A 132 -9.27 5.32 -5.29
N ILE A 133 -9.29 4.25 -6.08
CA ILE A 133 -10.24 3.13 -5.91
C ILE A 133 -10.05 2.46 -4.54
N LEU A 134 -8.81 2.14 -4.17
CA LEU A 134 -8.49 1.53 -2.87
C LEU A 134 -8.86 2.47 -1.71
N SER A 135 -8.57 3.76 -1.84
CA SER A 135 -8.94 4.78 -0.85
C SER A 135 -10.46 4.91 -0.72
N GLY A 136 -11.21 4.86 -1.83
CA GLY A 136 -12.66 4.89 -1.84
C GLY A 136 -13.25 3.64 -1.16
N PHE A 137 -12.76 2.46 -1.51
CA PHE A 137 -13.18 1.21 -0.88
C PHE A 137 -12.89 1.20 0.62
N GLN A 138 -11.71 1.69 1.03
CA GLN A 138 -11.36 1.87 2.44
C GLN A 138 -12.36 2.79 3.15
N TYR A 139 -12.70 3.95 2.56
CA TYR A 139 -13.63 4.91 3.15
C TYR A 139 -15.04 4.30 3.31
N LEU A 140 -15.52 3.60 2.29
CA LEU A 140 -16.82 2.93 2.33
C LEU A 140 -16.85 1.86 3.43
N ASN A 141 -15.79 1.04 3.52
CA ASN A 141 -15.67 0.03 4.56
C ASN A 141 -15.58 0.63 5.98
N GLN A 142 -14.85 1.74 6.16
CA GLN A 142 -14.82 2.45 7.44
C GLN A 142 -16.19 3.02 7.81
N THR A 143 -16.90 3.60 6.84
CA THR A 143 -18.24 4.15 7.04
C THR A 143 -19.25 3.06 7.41
N THR A 144 -19.23 1.91 6.73
CA THR A 144 -20.15 0.81 7.04
C THR A 144 -19.89 0.24 8.43
N ARG A 145 -18.62 0.02 8.80
CA ARG A 145 -18.23 -0.45 10.14
C ARG A 145 -18.63 0.53 11.24
N TYR A 146 -18.40 1.83 11.02
CA TYR A 146 -18.79 2.87 11.96
C TYR A 146 -20.31 2.91 12.16
N ASN A 147 -21.07 2.90 11.07
CA ASN A 147 -22.54 2.89 11.14
C ASN A 147 -23.09 1.65 11.85
N GLN A 148 -22.48 0.48 11.63
CA GLN A 148 -22.84 -0.75 12.35
C GLN A 148 -22.53 -0.67 13.85
N ALA A 149 -21.38 -0.11 14.22
CA ALA A 149 -20.99 0.09 15.61
C ALA A 149 -21.98 1.02 16.34
N VAL A 150 -22.29 2.17 15.75
CA VAL A 150 -23.29 3.11 16.28
C VAL A 150 -24.66 2.45 16.41
N ALA A 151 -25.08 1.65 15.43
CA ALA A 151 -26.35 0.93 15.48
C ALA A 151 -26.39 -0.13 16.60
N MET A 152 -25.28 -0.81 16.89
CA MET A 152 -25.18 -1.75 18.01
C MET A 152 -25.27 -1.02 19.35
N VAL A 153 -24.54 0.08 19.48
CA VAL A 153 -24.52 0.92 20.68
C VAL A 153 -25.90 1.49 21.01
N LYS A 154 -26.65 1.93 19.99
CA LYS A 154 -28.02 2.43 20.14
C LYS A 154 -29.01 1.37 20.66
N LYS A 155 -28.70 0.08 20.48
CA LYS A 155 -29.54 -1.03 21.00
C LYS A 155 -29.26 -1.32 22.48
N THR A 156 -28.07 -1.00 22.98
CA THR A 156 -27.64 -1.27 24.36
C THR A 156 -28.58 -0.60 25.37
N PRO A 157 -28.98 -1.30 26.45
CA PRO A 157 -29.85 -0.72 27.47
C PRO A 157 -29.25 0.53 28.12
N ALA A 158 -27.92 0.61 28.25
CA ALA A 158 -27.22 1.80 28.74
C ALA A 158 -27.52 3.06 27.91
N TYR A 159 -27.51 2.95 26.57
CA TYR A 159 -27.85 4.07 25.68
C TYR A 159 -29.31 4.49 25.84
N LYS A 160 -30.25 3.52 25.87
CA LYS A 160 -31.68 3.80 26.06
C LYS A 160 -31.97 4.42 27.43
N ASN A 161 -31.29 3.97 28.48
CA ASN A 161 -31.43 4.50 29.83
C ASN A 161 -30.90 5.94 29.92
N LYS A 162 -29.75 6.23 29.30
CA LYS A 162 -29.22 7.60 29.20
C LYS A 162 -30.15 8.52 28.39
N LEU A 163 -30.67 8.05 27.27
CA LEU A 163 -31.64 8.80 26.46
C LEU A 163 -32.90 9.15 27.26
N ARG A 164 -33.45 8.18 27.99
CA ARG A 164 -34.60 8.39 28.88
C ARG A 164 -34.28 9.36 30.02
N ALA A 165 -33.08 9.29 30.61
CA ALA A 165 -32.66 10.22 31.66
C ALA A 165 -32.62 11.67 31.15
N LEU A 166 -32.05 11.90 29.95
CA LEU A 166 -32.08 13.20 29.29
C LEU A 166 -33.50 13.69 28.98
N GLU A 167 -34.38 12.80 28.53
CA GLU A 167 -35.80 13.12 28.30
C GLU A 167 -36.51 13.50 29.62
N LEU A 168 -36.15 12.86 30.72
CA LEU A 168 -36.71 13.13 32.05
C LEU A 168 -36.23 14.49 32.58
N GLU A 169 -34.93 14.79 32.45
CA GLU A 169 -34.37 16.12 32.73
C GLU A 169 -35.03 17.21 31.87
N ARG A 170 -35.33 16.91 30.60
CA ARG A 170 -36.01 17.82 29.68
C ARG A 170 -37.47 18.08 30.06
N SER A 171 -38.16 17.05 30.55
CA SER A 171 -39.56 17.12 30.97
C SER A 171 -39.73 17.74 32.37
N GLY A 172 -38.64 17.91 33.13
CA GLY A 172 -38.65 18.59 34.43
C GLY A 172 -39.66 18.01 35.42
N GLY A 173 -40.03 16.73 35.24
CA GLY A 173 -41.03 16.04 36.04
C GLY A 173 -42.47 16.56 35.95
N ILE A 174 -42.81 17.55 35.10
CA ILE A 174 -44.18 18.09 35.05
C ILE A 174 -44.65 18.40 33.62
N THR A 175 -45.86 17.91 33.34
CA THR A 175 -46.69 18.20 32.18
C THR A 175 -47.05 19.69 32.10
N ASN A 176 -46.27 20.52 31.43
CA ASN A 176 -46.82 21.77 30.86
C ASN A 176 -46.08 22.21 29.59
N LYS A 177 -46.84 22.26 28.50
CA LYS A 177 -46.43 22.68 27.17
C LYS A 177 -46.32 24.21 27.10
N LYS A 178 -45.34 24.68 26.31
CA LYS A 178 -45.12 26.04 25.76
C LYS A 178 -44.38 27.07 26.65
N LYS A 179 -43.06 27.17 26.43
CA LYS A 179 -42.38 28.37 25.86
C LYS A 179 -40.87 28.13 25.79
N GLY A 180 -40.25 28.48 24.67
CA GLY A 180 -38.78 28.46 24.49
C GLY A 180 -38.22 27.37 23.57
N GLN A 181 -38.82 27.13 22.40
CA GLN A 181 -38.44 26.04 21.49
C GLN A 181 -36.97 26.13 21.00
N LYS A 182 -36.49 27.32 20.61
CA LYS A 182 -35.21 27.46 19.88
C LYS A 182 -33.93 27.32 20.73
N ASN A 183 -33.97 27.67 22.02
CA ASN A 183 -32.82 27.53 22.93
C ASN A 183 -32.79 26.12 23.59
N LYS A 184 -33.96 25.47 23.69
CA LYS A 184 -34.10 24.11 24.21
C LYS A 184 -33.63 23.07 23.19
N ASP A 185 -33.88 23.29 21.90
CA ASP A 185 -33.45 22.37 20.84
C ASP A 185 -31.93 22.38 20.61
N ARG A 186 -31.26 23.54 20.73
CA ARG A 186 -29.80 23.62 20.62
C ARG A 186 -29.08 22.89 21.77
N LYS A 187 -29.61 23.03 23.00
CA LYS A 187 -29.11 22.32 24.19
C LYS A 187 -29.36 20.81 24.09
N VAL A 188 -30.48 20.40 23.51
CA VAL A 188 -30.80 18.99 23.24
C VAL A 188 -29.82 18.36 22.26
N GLU A 189 -29.47 19.07 21.19
CA GLU A 189 -28.50 18.60 20.22
C GLU A 189 -27.08 18.53 20.82
N GLU A 190 -26.76 19.44 21.73
CA GLU A 190 -25.52 19.45 22.52
C GLU A 190 -25.45 18.30 23.54
N ASP A 191 -26.55 17.99 24.23
CA ASP A 191 -26.61 16.90 25.21
C ASP A 191 -26.69 15.52 24.52
N LEU A 192 -27.36 15.42 23.36
CA LEU A 192 -27.31 14.24 22.49
C LEU A 192 -25.90 14.00 21.93
N SER A 193 -25.21 15.05 21.48
CA SER A 193 -23.84 14.93 20.98
C SER A 193 -22.85 14.54 22.08
N LYS A 194 -23.03 15.01 23.32
CA LYS A 194 -22.24 14.56 24.48
C LYS A 194 -22.50 13.09 24.83
N VAL A 195 -23.75 12.64 24.76
CA VAL A 195 -24.07 11.21 24.97
C VAL A 195 -23.47 10.37 23.84
N GLU A 196 -23.56 10.81 22.59
CA GLU A 196 -22.90 10.12 21.47
C GLU A 196 -21.37 10.13 21.62
N GLU A 197 -20.75 11.20 22.14
CA GLU A 197 -19.31 11.29 22.41
C GLU A 197 -18.86 10.39 23.57
N GLU A 198 -19.60 10.35 24.68
CA GLU A 198 -19.33 9.43 25.80
C GLU A 198 -19.49 7.97 25.41
N LEU A 199 -20.43 7.66 24.50
CA LEU A 199 -20.56 6.31 23.97
C LEU A 199 -19.54 6.02 22.88
N ASP A 200 -19.08 7.01 22.11
CA ASP A 200 -17.93 6.88 21.20
C ASP A 200 -16.66 6.48 21.98
N LEU A 201 -16.50 6.91 23.25
CA LEU A 201 -15.42 6.43 24.13
C LEU A 201 -15.57 4.93 24.51
N GLN A 202 -16.79 4.39 24.54
CA GLN A 202 -17.04 2.96 24.74
C GLN A 202 -16.90 2.14 23.45
N ILE A 203 -17.03 2.77 22.27
CA ILE A 203 -16.70 2.20 20.96
C ILE A 203 -15.18 2.13 20.81
N THR A 204 -14.53 1.35 21.67
CA THR A 204 -13.09 1.13 21.62
C THR A 204 -12.74 0.33 20.35
N GLY A 205 -12.30 1.03 19.30
CA GLY A 205 -11.73 0.41 18.09
C GLY A 205 -12.39 0.77 16.75
N THR A 206 -13.45 1.59 16.71
CA THR A 206 -13.96 2.15 15.44
C THR A 206 -14.09 3.66 15.52
N GLU A 207 -13.09 4.35 14.99
CA GLU A 207 -13.07 5.81 14.87
C GLU A 207 -13.99 6.28 13.73
N ARG A 208 -14.46 7.53 13.81
CA ARG A 208 -15.20 8.18 12.72
C ARG A 208 -14.38 8.17 11.43
N PRO A 209 -14.99 7.89 10.26
CA PRO A 209 -14.28 7.86 8.99
C PRO A 209 -13.64 9.24 8.74
N SER A 210 -12.30 9.27 8.68
CA SER A 210 -11.53 10.50 8.52
C SER A 210 -10.75 10.47 7.22
N ILE A 211 -10.92 11.52 6.43
CA ILE A 211 -10.26 11.69 5.12
C ILE A 211 -8.73 11.70 5.28
N TRP A 212 -8.23 12.25 6.40
CA TRP A 212 -6.78 12.32 6.69
C TRP A 212 -6.15 10.95 6.98
N LYS A 213 -6.95 9.95 7.37
CA LYS A 213 -6.50 8.59 7.65
C LYS A 213 -6.59 7.67 6.43
N LEU A 214 -7.05 8.18 5.29
CA LEU A 214 -7.11 7.43 4.04
C LEU A 214 -5.71 7.14 3.52
N ILE A 215 -5.52 5.94 2.96
CA ILE A 215 -4.25 5.50 2.38
C ILE A 215 -3.78 6.50 1.33
N GLY A 216 -4.69 6.99 0.48
CA GLY A 216 -4.33 7.93 -0.57
C GLY A 216 -3.79 9.26 -0.02
N VAL A 217 -4.45 9.84 0.97
CA VAL A 217 -4.01 11.10 1.60
C VAL A 217 -2.71 10.91 2.36
N ARG A 218 -2.57 9.78 3.08
CA ARG A 218 -1.33 9.46 3.79
C ARG A 218 -0.16 9.23 2.83
N PHE A 219 -0.40 8.66 1.66
CA PHE A 219 0.61 8.49 0.61
C PHE A 219 1.09 9.85 0.07
N ILE A 220 0.17 10.80 -0.12
CA ILE A 220 0.50 12.17 -0.55
C ILE A 220 1.31 12.91 0.53
N LEU A 221 0.98 12.72 1.80
CA LEU A 221 1.69 13.33 2.93
C LEU A 221 2.97 12.60 3.33
N LEU A 222 3.22 11.41 2.79
CA LEU A 222 4.37 10.56 3.15
C LEU A 222 5.71 11.30 2.97
N PRO A 223 5.98 11.99 1.84
CA PRO A 223 7.24 12.70 1.66
C PRO A 223 7.46 13.78 2.73
N TYR A 224 6.41 14.52 3.09
CA TYR A 224 6.48 15.54 4.14
C TYR A 224 6.75 14.93 5.52
N THR A 225 6.00 13.91 5.91
CA THR A 225 6.19 13.23 7.19
C THR A 225 7.56 12.55 7.30
N LEU A 226 8.04 11.94 6.22
CA LEU A 226 9.37 11.34 6.14
C LEU A 226 10.46 12.42 6.25
N GLY A 227 10.31 13.55 5.56
CA GLY A 227 11.24 14.68 5.67
C GLY A 227 11.31 15.23 7.09
N LYS A 228 10.16 15.43 7.75
CA LYS A 228 10.10 15.85 9.16
C LYS A 228 10.78 14.83 10.08
N LEU A 229 10.56 13.53 9.86
CA LEU A 229 11.19 12.46 10.61
C LEU A 229 12.72 12.45 10.43
N LEU A 230 13.20 12.65 9.20
CA LEU A 230 14.62 12.70 8.87
C LEU A 230 15.31 13.93 9.48
N LEU A 231 14.65 15.10 9.46
CA LEU A 231 15.15 16.28 10.15
C LEU A 231 15.21 16.07 11.66
N TRP A 232 14.14 15.53 12.24
CA TRP A 232 14.10 15.20 13.66
C TRP A 232 15.19 14.19 14.05
N SER A 233 15.38 13.12 13.26
CA SER A 233 16.41 12.10 13.52
C SER A 233 17.82 12.64 13.32
N GLY A 234 18.04 13.51 12.34
CA GLY A 234 19.30 14.23 12.14
C GLY A 234 19.64 15.14 13.32
N CYS A 235 18.68 15.96 13.77
CA CYS A 235 18.82 16.79 14.96
C CYS A 235 19.08 15.95 16.21
N TRP A 236 18.33 14.86 16.40
CA TRP A 236 18.51 13.94 17.51
C TRP A 236 19.92 13.33 17.53
N PHE A 237 20.37 12.81 16.38
CA PHE A 237 21.71 12.24 16.24
C PHE A 237 22.79 13.28 16.54
N TRP A 238 22.66 14.49 16.01
CA TRP A 238 23.62 15.55 16.26
C TRP A 238 23.69 15.95 17.74
N THR A 239 22.54 16.16 18.39
CA THR A 239 22.47 16.62 19.78
C THR A 239 22.98 15.55 20.76
N TYR A 240 22.58 14.28 20.57
CA TYR A 240 22.84 13.24 21.56
C TYR A 240 24.06 12.36 21.25
N LYS A 241 24.36 12.09 19.98
CA LYS A 241 25.54 11.29 19.60
C LYS A 241 26.80 12.15 19.40
N VAL A 242 26.68 13.31 18.76
CA VAL A 242 27.83 14.17 18.44
C VAL A 242 28.15 15.12 19.59
N LYS A 243 27.18 15.94 20.01
CA LYS A 243 27.38 16.94 21.09
C LYS A 243 27.37 16.35 22.52
N LYS A 244 26.85 15.13 22.70
CA LYS A 244 26.73 14.44 24.01
C LYS A 244 26.00 15.27 25.08
N CYS A 245 24.99 16.03 24.68
CA CYS A 245 24.15 16.78 25.62
C CYS A 245 23.35 15.82 26.53
N PRO A 246 23.04 16.20 27.79
CA PRO A 246 22.11 15.44 28.62
C PRO A 246 20.71 15.45 27.98
N TYR A 247 19.97 14.36 28.16
CA TYR A 247 18.58 14.26 27.65
C TYR A 247 17.69 15.29 28.33
N SER A 248 16.91 16.02 27.52
CA SER A 248 15.79 16.82 28.01
C SER A 248 14.76 15.92 28.70
N TRP A 249 13.96 16.46 29.61
CA TRP A 249 12.89 15.70 30.28
C TRP A 249 11.93 15.08 29.25
N ASP A 250 11.51 15.85 28.24
CA ASP A 250 10.62 15.35 27.18
C ASP A 250 11.23 14.18 26.39
N ASP A 251 12.54 14.28 26.10
CA ASP A 251 13.27 13.28 25.35
C ASP A 251 13.55 12.01 26.17
N ALA A 252 13.80 12.17 27.48
CA ALA A 252 13.92 11.07 28.44
C ALA A 252 12.58 10.36 28.68
N SER A 253 11.47 11.12 28.73
CA SER A 253 10.10 10.61 28.76
C SER A 253 9.79 9.79 27.50
N TYR A 254 10.10 10.32 26.32
CA TYR A 254 9.94 9.62 25.04
C TYR A 254 10.73 8.30 25.00
N LEU A 255 12.00 8.32 25.43
CA LEU A 255 12.84 7.12 25.48
C LEU A 255 12.31 6.07 26.47
N THR A 256 11.84 6.52 27.65
CA THR A 256 11.24 5.65 28.67
C THR A 256 9.97 4.98 28.14
N GLN A 257 9.04 5.77 27.58
CA GLN A 257 7.81 5.28 26.96
C GLN A 257 8.10 4.24 25.88
N ARG A 258 9.06 4.55 24.99
CA ARG A 258 9.45 3.66 23.90
C ARG A 258 10.11 2.37 24.40
N SER A 259 10.90 2.44 25.47
CA SER A 259 11.54 1.27 26.08
C SER A 259 10.52 0.31 26.71
N LEU A 260 9.45 0.85 27.31
CA LEU A 260 8.35 0.08 27.90
C LEU A 260 7.36 -0.46 26.87
N GLY A 261 7.40 0.02 25.61
CA GLY A 261 6.46 -0.39 24.56
C GLY A 261 5.03 0.06 24.81
N LEU A 262 4.82 1.15 25.56
CA LEU A 262 3.50 1.64 25.92
C LEU A 262 2.91 2.49 24.79
N PRO A 263 1.62 2.30 24.42
CA PRO A 263 0.94 3.20 23.50
C PRO A 263 0.78 4.58 24.13
N ASP A 264 0.73 5.60 23.28
CA ASP A 264 0.73 7.01 23.68
C ASP A 264 -0.44 7.41 24.59
N ASP A 265 -1.62 6.86 24.35
CA ASP A 265 -2.80 7.08 25.18
C ASP A 265 -2.62 6.55 26.60
N ARG A 266 -1.99 5.37 26.74
CA ARG A 266 -1.73 4.77 28.05
C ARG A 266 -0.65 5.56 28.79
N TRP A 267 0.38 6.03 28.09
CA TRP A 267 1.43 6.85 28.69
C TRP A 267 0.86 8.15 29.26
N ARG A 268 0.01 8.86 28.50
CA ARG A 268 -0.67 10.07 28.98
C ARG A 268 -1.50 9.85 30.25
N GLY A 269 -2.19 8.71 30.34
CA GLY A 269 -3.04 8.37 31.47
C GLY A 269 -2.33 7.92 32.75
N ILE A 270 -1.00 7.77 32.74
CA ILE A 270 -0.22 7.49 33.95
C ILE A 270 -0.07 8.79 34.77
N ASP A 271 -0.12 8.66 36.09
CA ASP A 271 0.12 9.76 37.03
C ASP A 271 1.53 10.37 36.85
N GLU A 272 1.65 11.69 37.03
CA GLU A 272 2.91 12.41 36.77
C GLU A 272 4.04 11.96 37.71
N ALA A 273 3.74 11.71 38.99
CA ALA A 273 4.77 11.21 39.91
C ALA A 273 5.28 9.82 39.51
N SER A 274 4.40 8.99 38.95
CA SER A 274 4.79 7.68 38.41
C SER A 274 5.63 7.82 37.14
N LYS A 275 5.35 8.81 36.27
CA LYS A 275 6.18 9.09 35.09
C LYS A 275 7.58 9.55 35.50
N GLU A 276 7.68 10.44 36.49
CA GLU A 276 8.96 10.91 37.01
C GLU A 276 9.82 9.75 37.55
N ASP A 277 9.26 8.85 38.36
CA ASP A 277 9.99 7.67 38.85
C ASP A 277 10.52 6.79 37.71
N LEU A 278 9.69 6.54 36.70
CA LEU A 278 10.06 5.73 35.53
C LEU A 278 11.18 6.39 34.70
N VAL A 279 11.13 7.71 34.53
CA VAL A 279 12.15 8.46 33.79
C VAL A 279 13.48 8.51 34.56
N LEU A 280 13.43 8.72 35.87
CA LEU A 280 14.62 8.73 36.74
C LEU A 280 15.37 7.39 36.70
N ARG A 281 14.63 6.27 36.61
CA ARG A 281 15.20 4.93 36.45
C ARG A 281 15.96 4.73 35.13
N CYS A 282 15.88 5.67 34.17
CA CYS A 282 16.59 5.63 32.89
C CYS A 282 16.38 4.30 32.15
N LEU A 283 15.12 3.86 32.00
CA LEU A 283 14.76 2.53 31.49
C LEU A 283 15.18 2.27 30.03
N TRP A 284 15.61 3.30 29.29
CA TRP A 284 16.23 3.14 27.97
C TRP A 284 17.63 2.49 28.03
N LYS A 285 18.24 2.36 29.21
CA LYS A 285 19.44 1.54 29.42
C LYS A 285 19.04 0.10 29.68
N LYS A 286 19.60 -0.83 28.89
CA LYS A 286 19.26 -2.27 28.95
C LYS A 286 19.37 -2.87 30.36
N ALA A 287 20.45 -2.57 31.08
CA ALA A 287 20.65 -3.08 32.45
C ALA A 287 19.56 -2.59 33.43
N ASN A 288 19.17 -1.32 33.34
CA ASN A 288 18.13 -0.74 34.20
C ASN A 288 16.77 -1.35 33.89
N MET A 289 16.47 -1.58 32.60
CA MET A 289 15.25 -2.23 32.15
C MET A 289 15.15 -3.68 32.65
N GLU A 290 16.25 -4.43 32.60
CA GLU A 290 16.30 -5.80 33.12
C GLU A 290 16.07 -5.81 34.64
N SER A 291 16.70 -4.90 35.39
CA SER A 291 16.47 -4.75 36.83
C SER A 291 15.00 -4.46 37.13
N TYR A 292 14.41 -3.46 36.47
CA TYR A 292 13.00 -3.10 36.64
C TYR A 292 12.05 -4.26 36.34
N MET A 293 12.30 -5.00 35.24
CA MET A 293 11.50 -6.17 34.89
C MET A 293 11.62 -7.27 35.95
N THR A 294 12.80 -7.46 36.56
CA THR A 294 12.97 -8.43 37.66
C THR A 294 12.26 -8.00 38.94
N GLU A 295 12.26 -6.70 39.26
CA GLU A 295 11.50 -6.12 40.38
C GLU A 295 10.00 -6.35 40.21
N MET A 296 9.45 -6.00 39.03
CA MET A 296 8.03 -6.20 38.72
C MET A 296 7.61 -7.68 38.77
N ARG A 297 8.50 -8.61 38.37
CA ARG A 297 8.27 -10.05 38.51
C ARG A 297 8.28 -10.50 39.97
N LYS A 298 9.16 -9.97 40.81
CA LYS A 298 9.20 -10.27 42.26
C LYS A 298 7.97 -9.71 42.97
N GLU A 299 7.54 -8.51 42.61
CA GLU A 299 6.39 -7.85 43.21
C GLU A 299 5.08 -8.54 42.83
N SER A 300 4.90 -8.94 41.56
CA SER A 300 3.73 -9.73 41.17
C SER A 300 3.66 -11.10 41.86
N LYS A 301 4.81 -11.70 42.22
CA LYS A 301 4.87 -12.91 43.05
C LYS A 301 4.57 -12.66 44.52
N ARG A 302 4.84 -11.47 45.06
CA ARG A 302 4.50 -11.10 46.45
C ARG A 302 3.02 -10.77 46.63
N ARG A 303 2.35 -10.31 45.56
CA ARG A 303 0.93 -9.95 45.54
C ARG A 303 0.01 -11.16 45.28
N ARG A 304 0.55 -12.32 44.92
CA ARG A 304 -0.15 -13.59 44.74
C ARG A 304 0.07 -14.48 45.94
#